data_AF-A0A226X7T3-F1
#
_entry.id   AF-A0A226X7T3-F1
#
_cell.length_a   1.000
_cell.length_b   1.000
_cell.length_c   1.000
_cell.angle_alpha   90.00
_cell.angle_beta   90.00
_cell.angle_gamma   90.00
#
_symmetry.space_group_name_H-M   'P 1'
#
loop_
_entity.id
_entity.type
_entity.pdbx_description
1 polymer ?
#
loop_
_entity_poly.entity_id
_entity_poly.type
_entity_poly.pdbx_seq_one_letter_code
_entity_poly.pdbx_strand_id
1 'polypeptide(L)'
;MTNPELTEHDSARADLLCFLVAIAAASYALSEEWRVDHIVECCRRWLKKNQLKMHWLERVRMGQLALKIASKDLLEAGVAVRLSSVQALFTDEMELNGSSTMVQRMRVLCNDAL
;
A
#
# COMPACT_ATOMS: atom_id res chain seq x y z
N MET A 1 22.22 15.97 3.05
CA MET A 1 21.60 15.57 1.77
C MET A 1 20.09 15.77 1.89
N THR A 2 19.49 16.59 1.04
CA THR A 2 18.04 16.86 1.00
C THR A 2 17.36 15.73 0.23
N ASN A 3 16.63 14.86 0.92
CA ASN A 3 15.80 13.83 0.29
C ASN A 3 14.78 14.47 -0.69
N PRO A 4 14.59 13.92 -1.90
CA PRO A 4 13.61 14.43 -2.84
C PRO A 4 12.19 14.29 -2.29
N GLU A 5 11.35 15.28 -2.56
CA GLU A 5 9.92 15.22 -2.27
C GLU A 5 9.21 14.40 -3.34
N LEU A 6 8.29 13.54 -2.90
CA LEU A 6 7.46 12.75 -3.80
C LEU A 6 6.44 13.68 -4.50
N THR A 7 6.56 13.83 -5.82
CA THR A 7 5.68 14.68 -6.63
C THR A 7 4.51 13.90 -7.22
N GLU A 8 3.47 14.60 -7.68
CA GLU A 8 2.17 14.02 -8.09
C GLU A 8 2.24 12.97 -9.21
N HIS A 9 3.31 12.95 -10.02
CA HIS A 9 3.47 12.04 -11.17
C HIS A 9 4.52 10.93 -11.00
N ASP A 10 5.05 10.72 -9.79
CA ASP A 10 6.06 9.70 -9.58
C ASP A 10 5.44 8.30 -9.53
N SER A 11 5.97 7.36 -10.31
CA SER A 11 5.65 5.91 -10.17
C SER A 11 5.75 5.43 -8.72
N ALA A 12 6.61 6.09 -7.94
CA ALA A 12 6.79 5.88 -6.52
C ALA A 12 5.53 6.21 -5.67
N ARG A 13 4.60 7.08 -6.11
CA ARG A 13 3.29 7.28 -5.45
C ARG A 13 2.41 6.05 -5.60
N ALA A 14 2.31 5.51 -6.81
CA ALA A 14 1.55 4.29 -7.07
C ALA A 14 2.16 3.08 -6.32
N ASP A 15 3.49 2.99 -6.26
CA ASP A 15 4.19 1.99 -5.46
C ASP A 15 3.87 2.10 -3.97
N LEU A 16 3.94 3.31 -3.41
CA LEU A 16 3.60 3.56 -2.01
C LEU A 16 2.13 3.21 -1.75
N LEU A 17 1.21 3.67 -2.59
CA LEU A 17 -0.22 3.39 -2.43
C LEU A 17 -0.49 1.88 -2.48
N CYS A 18 0.06 1.17 -3.48
CA CYS A 18 -0.08 -0.27 -3.61
C CYS A 18 0.49 -1.00 -2.39
N PHE A 19 1.62 -0.54 -1.85
CA PHE A 19 2.22 -1.09 -0.64
C PHE A 19 1.29 -0.92 0.56
N LEU A 20 0.73 0.29 0.75
CA LEU A 20 -0.20 0.55 1.85
C LEU A 20 -1.52 -0.22 1.72
N VAL A 21 -2.03 -0.40 0.50
CA VAL A 21 -3.21 -1.23 0.22
C VAL A 21 -2.95 -2.68 0.61
N ALA A 22 -1.80 -3.24 0.20
CA ALA A 22 -1.42 -4.60 0.58
C ALA A 22 -1.27 -4.75 2.10
N ILE A 23 -0.67 -3.77 2.79
CA ILE A 23 -0.54 -3.77 4.26
C ILE A 23 -1.91 -3.70 4.94
N ALA A 24 -2.81 -2.86 4.44
CA ALA A 24 -4.17 -2.72 4.98
C ALA A 24 -4.94 -4.03 4.83
N ALA A 25 -4.93 -4.63 3.62
CA ALA A 25 -5.62 -5.88 3.35
C ALA A 25 -5.02 -7.06 4.12
N ALA A 26 -3.69 -7.12 4.25
CA ALA A 26 -3.00 -8.14 5.03
C ALA A 26 -3.28 -8.00 6.54
N SER A 27 -3.25 -6.77 7.07
CA SER A 27 -3.56 -6.51 8.47
C SER A 27 -5.00 -6.92 8.79
N TYR A 28 -5.95 -6.59 7.92
CA TYR A 28 -7.34 -7.02 8.07
C TYR A 28 -7.48 -8.54 7.98
N ALA A 29 -6.83 -9.20 7.02
CA ALA A 29 -6.86 -10.65 6.90
C ALA A 29 -6.25 -11.40 8.11
N LEU A 30 -5.34 -10.75 8.85
CA LEU A 30 -4.67 -11.32 10.03
C LEU A 30 -5.37 -11.01 11.36
N SER A 31 -6.04 -9.86 11.46
CA SER A 31 -6.57 -9.34 12.73
C SER A 31 -8.06 -9.04 12.71
N GLU A 32 -8.71 -9.09 11.55
CA GLU A 32 -10.10 -8.67 11.31
C GLU A 32 -10.36 -7.19 11.64
N GLU A 33 -9.29 -6.38 11.75
CA GLU A 33 -9.35 -4.95 12.07
C GLU A 33 -8.67 -4.08 11.01
N TRP A 34 -9.27 -2.92 10.71
CA TRP A 34 -8.66 -1.90 9.86
C TRP A 34 -7.68 -1.03 10.66
N ARG A 35 -6.45 -1.52 10.79
CA ARG A 35 -5.39 -0.93 11.61
C ARG A 35 -4.75 0.30 10.96
N VAL A 36 -5.30 1.48 11.25
CA VAL A 36 -4.77 2.78 10.77
C VAL A 36 -3.34 3.02 11.27
N ASP A 37 -3.03 2.58 12.49
CA ASP A 37 -1.70 2.69 13.10
C ASP A 37 -0.63 1.94 12.28
N HIS A 38 -0.96 0.75 11.76
CA HIS A 38 -0.06 0.00 10.89
C HIS A 38 0.22 0.74 9.59
N ILE A 39 -0.81 1.35 8.98
CA ILE A 39 -0.66 2.08 7.73
C ILE A 39 0.22 3.30 7.90
N VAL A 40 0.03 4.07 8.98
CA VAL A 40 0.85 5.25 9.27
C VAL A 40 2.31 4.87 9.50
N GLU A 41 2.57 3.80 10.26
CA GLU A 41 3.93 3.33 10.52
C GLU A 41 4.59 2.76 9.26
N CYS A 42 3.89 1.92 8.49
CA CYS A 42 4.38 1.36 7.24
C CYS A 42 4.65 2.45 6.19
N CYS A 43 3.81 3.48 6.10
CA CYS A 43 4.05 4.65 5.23
C CYS A 43 5.36 5.35 5.61
N ARG A 44 5.58 5.61 6.90
CA ARG A 44 6.81 6.23 7.40
C ARG A 44 8.05 5.38 7.11
N ARG A 45 7.97 4.07 7.33
CA ARG A 45 9.07 3.14 7.05
C ARG A 45 9.39 3.08 5.56
N TRP A 46 8.38 3.00 4.72
CA TRP A 46 8.55 2.96 3.26
C TRP A 46 9.23 4.24 2.75
N LEU A 47 8.75 5.42 3.18
CA LEU A 47 9.36 6.71 2.81
C LEU A 47 10.82 6.79 3.27
N LYS A 48 11.11 6.35 4.51
CA LYS A 48 12.47 6.32 5.05
C LYS A 48 13.39 5.39 4.24
N LYS A 49 12.91 4.18 3.90
CA LYS A 49 13.65 3.18 3.13
C LYS A 49 14.01 3.69 1.74
N ASN A 50 13.08 4.35 1.07
CA ASN A 50 13.28 4.92 -0.26
C ASN A 50 14.00 6.29 -0.23
N GLN A 51 14.34 6.80 0.95
CA GLN A 51 14.94 8.13 1.14
C GLN A 51 14.08 9.26 0.55
N LEU A 52 12.76 9.12 0.66
CA LEU A 52 11.77 10.08 0.14
C LEU A 52 11.13 10.88 1.26
N LYS A 53 10.64 12.07 0.93
CA LYS A 53 9.82 12.89 1.81
C LYS A 53 8.44 13.08 1.20
N MET A 54 7.44 13.17 2.07
CA MET A 54 6.07 13.47 1.71
C MET A 54 5.50 14.41 2.78
N HIS A 55 4.72 15.41 2.38
CA HIS A 55 4.05 16.30 3.33
C HIS A 55 3.10 15.51 4.25
N TRP A 56 2.95 15.92 5.52
CA TRP A 56 2.20 15.13 6.51
C TRP A 56 0.74 14.90 6.08
N LEU A 57 0.10 15.92 5.48
CA LEU A 57 -1.28 15.82 5.01
C LEU A 57 -1.42 14.84 3.84
N GLU A 58 -0.44 14.80 2.94
CA GLU A 58 -0.41 13.86 1.82
C GLU A 58 -0.27 12.41 2.33
N ARG A 59 0.49 12.19 3.41
CA ARG A 59 0.57 10.85 4.04
C ARG A 59 -0.78 10.40 4.59
N VAL A 60 -1.55 11.32 5.18
CA VAL A 60 -2.90 11.02 5.69
C VAL A 60 -3.84 10.68 4.53
N ARG A 61 -3.85 11.49 3.46
CA ARG A 61 -4.65 11.24 2.26
C ARG A 61 -4.30 9.90 1.62
N MET A 62 -3.02 9.58 1.51
CA MET A 62 -2.54 8.28 1.02
C MET A 62 -3.04 7.12 1.87
N GLY A 63 -2.97 7.24 3.20
CA GLY A 63 -3.47 6.19 4.10
C GLY A 63 -4.99 6.00 3.99
N GLN A 64 -5.75 7.09 3.88
CA GLN A 64 -7.21 7.04 3.68
C GLN A 64 -7.57 6.38 2.35
N LEU A 65 -6.87 6.75 1.28
CA LEU A 65 -7.06 6.15 -0.04
C LEU A 65 -6.73 4.65 -0.02
N ALA A 66 -5.63 4.26 0.64
CA ALA A 66 -5.26 2.86 0.78
C ALA A 66 -6.33 2.03 1.51
N LEU A 67 -6.90 2.56 2.59
CA LEU A 67 -7.99 1.90 3.32
C LEU A 67 -9.25 1.76 2.48
N LYS A 68 -9.62 2.80 1.73
CA LYS A 68 -10.77 2.75 0.82
C LYS A 68 -10.59 1.66 -0.22
N ILE A 69 -9.45 1.63 -0.90
CA ILE A 69 -9.16 0.63 -1.93
C ILE A 69 -9.17 -0.77 -1.32
N ALA A 70 -8.50 -0.97 -0.17
CA ALA A 70 -8.40 -2.27 0.48
C ALA A 70 -9.74 -2.83 0.96
N SER A 71 -10.61 -1.97 1.51
CA SER A 71 -11.89 -2.39 2.09
C SER A 71 -13.02 -2.53 1.09
N LYS A 72 -12.95 -1.82 -0.05
CA LYS A 72 -14.04 -1.78 -1.03
C LYS A 72 -13.56 -2.19 -2.41
N ASP A 73 -12.65 -1.42 -2.99
CA ASP A 73 -12.34 -1.51 -4.42
C ASP A 73 -11.67 -2.85 -4.78
N LEU A 74 -10.88 -3.44 -3.87
CA LEU A 74 -10.33 -4.79 -4.06
C LEU A 74 -11.42 -5.85 -4.21
N LEU A 75 -12.45 -5.79 -3.37
CA LEU A 75 -13.55 -6.75 -3.40
C LEU A 75 -14.37 -6.60 -4.68
N GLU A 76 -14.65 -5.36 -5.09
CA GLU A 76 -15.35 -5.04 -6.34
C GLU A 76 -14.57 -5.49 -7.59
N ALA A 77 -13.23 -5.45 -7.54
CA ALA A 77 -12.37 -5.99 -8.60
C ALA A 77 -12.12 -7.52 -8.51
N GLY A 78 -12.80 -8.22 -7.59
CA GLY A 78 -12.66 -9.67 -7.40
C GLY A 78 -11.31 -10.10 -6.80
N VAL A 79 -10.59 -9.18 -6.15
CA VAL A 79 -9.34 -9.46 -5.44
C VAL A 79 -9.66 -9.69 -3.95
N ALA A 80 -9.84 -10.95 -3.58
CA ALA A 80 -10.03 -11.33 -2.18
C ALA A 80 -8.68 -11.65 -1.51
N VAL A 81 -8.26 -10.81 -0.58
CA VAL A 81 -7.10 -11.10 0.28
C VAL A 81 -7.56 -11.96 1.45
N ARG A 82 -7.01 -13.17 1.55
CA ARG A 82 -7.28 -14.14 2.60
C ARG A 82 -6.01 -14.38 3.38
N LEU A 83 -6.12 -14.91 4.59
CA LEU A 83 -4.98 -15.27 5.42
C LEU A 83 -3.93 -16.10 4.66
N SER A 84 -4.38 -17.06 3.84
CA SER A 84 -3.51 -17.92 3.02
C SER A 84 -2.78 -17.19 1.89
N SER A 85 -3.25 -16.03 1.45
CA SER A 85 -2.61 -15.25 0.37
C SER A 85 -1.72 -14.12 0.87
N VAL A 86 -1.69 -13.84 2.18
CA VAL A 86 -0.87 -12.76 2.75
C VAL A 86 0.61 -12.94 2.45
N GLN A 87 1.16 -14.15 2.60
CA GLN A 87 2.57 -14.41 2.28
C GLN A 87 2.89 -14.17 0.81
N ALA A 88 1.93 -14.37 -0.10
CA ALA A 88 2.15 -14.15 -1.53
C ALA A 88 2.16 -12.66 -1.91
N LEU A 89 1.71 -11.75 -1.02
CA LEU A 89 1.74 -10.31 -1.28
C LEU A 89 3.11 -9.69 -1.05
N PHE A 90 3.94 -10.30 -0.20
CA PHE A 90 5.20 -9.74 0.23
C PHE A 90 6.39 -10.65 -0.09
N THR A 91 7.57 -10.05 -0.27
CA THR A 91 8.85 -10.77 -0.26
C THR A 91 9.31 -11.01 1.18
N ASP A 92 10.38 -11.78 1.37
CA ASP A 92 10.98 -12.03 2.68
C ASP A 92 11.49 -10.71 3.33
N GLU A 93 11.82 -9.70 2.52
CA GLU A 93 12.22 -8.36 2.95
C GLU A 93 11.04 -7.41 3.23
N MET A 94 9.82 -7.94 3.28
CA MET A 94 8.57 -7.20 3.42
C MET A 94 8.36 -6.13 2.33
N GLU A 95 8.84 -6.40 1.12
CA GLU A 95 8.52 -5.60 -0.07
C GLU A 95 7.34 -6.19 -0.81
N LEU A 96 6.70 -5.42 -1.71
CA LEU A 96 5.65 -5.97 -2.55
C LEU A 96 6.22 -7.04 -3.48
N ASN A 97 5.62 -8.23 -3.49
CA ASN A 97 5.98 -9.27 -4.43
C ASN A 97 5.45 -8.96 -5.82
N GLY A 98 6.28 -8.37 -6.69
CA GLY A 98 5.92 -8.02 -8.07
C GLY A 98 5.59 -9.22 -8.97
N SER A 99 5.98 -10.44 -8.58
CA SER A 99 5.63 -11.68 -9.30
C SER A 99 4.20 -12.17 -8.97
N SER A 100 3.58 -11.64 -7.92
CA SER A 100 2.22 -12.01 -7.52
C SER A 100 1.19 -11.36 -8.43
N THR A 101 0.34 -12.17 -9.05
CA THR A 101 -0.77 -11.68 -9.89
C THR A 101 -1.77 -10.83 -9.09
N MET A 102 -1.90 -11.09 -7.78
CA MET A 102 -2.71 -10.25 -6.89
C MET A 102 -2.10 -8.85 -6.75
N VAL A 103 -0.79 -8.76 -6.52
CA VAL A 103 -0.08 -7.48 -6.40
C VAL A 103 -0.10 -6.72 -7.73
N GLN A 104 0.01 -7.41 -8.86
CA GLN A 104 -0.13 -6.79 -10.19
C GLN A 104 -1.51 -6.17 -10.39
N ARG A 105 -2.59 -6.86 -9.98
CA ARG A 105 -3.95 -6.31 -10.03
C ARG A 105 -4.15 -5.14 -9.06
N MET A 106 -3.64 -5.25 -7.82
CA MET A 106 -3.65 -4.15 -6.85
C MET A 106 -2.95 -2.92 -7.41
N ARG A 107 -1.83 -3.11 -8.09
CA ARG A 107 -1.05 -2.04 -8.71
C ARG A 107 -1.82 -1.33 -9.82
N VAL A 108 -2.60 -2.04 -10.64
CA VAL A 108 -3.48 -1.39 -11.64
C VAL A 108 -4.50 -0.49 -10.93
N LEU A 109 -5.21 -1.03 -9.94
CA LEU A 109 -6.20 -0.26 -9.16
C LEU A 109 -5.59 0.97 -8.48
N CYS A 110 -4.37 0.84 -7.96
CA CYS A 110 -3.67 1.96 -7.32
C CYS A 110 -3.21 3.02 -8.32
N ASN A 111 -2.86 2.64 -9.55
CA ASN A 111 -2.55 3.62 -10.59
C ASN A 111 -3.81 4.36 -11.05
N ASP A 112 -4.93 3.66 -11.19
CA ASP A 112 -6.20 4.27 -11.62
C ASP A 112 -6.83 5.19 -10.57
N ALA A 113 -6.45 5.03 -9.30
CA ALA A 113 -6.99 5.79 -8.17
C ALA A 113 -6.21 7.08 -7.84
N LEU A 114 -5.06 7.32 -8.48
CA LEU A 114 -4.22 8.50 -8.31
C LEU A 114 -4.47 9.54 -9.39
#